data_AF-A0A662H0F7-F1
#
_entry.id   AF-A0A662H0F7-F1
#
_cell.length_a   1.000
_cell.length_b   1.000
_cell.length_c   1.000
_cell.angle_alpha   90.00
_cell.angle_beta   90.00
_cell.angle_gamma   90.00
#
_symmetry.space_group_name_H-M   'P 1'
#
loop_
_entity.id
_entity.type
_entity.pdbx_description
1 polymer ?
#
loop_
_entity_poly.entity_id
_entity_poly.type
_entity_poly.pdbx_seq_one_letter_code
_entity_poly.pdbx_strand_id
1 'polypeptide(L)'
;MNPENIKSISEVLAVLIAERDEYTYVDKLGYAPSRDLAIYYLREALRDLHSLIRSGSIEKRGVKELLRRIRFDRVERGLREISEIRDRKELREVTSLISSNALSLSASLIRESQEKEKGEE
;
A
#
# COMPACT_ATOMS: atom_id res chain seq x y z
N MET A 1 -9.71 -8.37 -11.28
CA MET A 1 -9.74 -7.27 -10.28
C MET A 1 -9.70 -5.92 -10.99
N ASN A 2 -10.39 -4.89 -10.48
CA ASN A 2 -10.39 -3.55 -11.09
C ASN A 2 -9.03 -2.84 -10.88
N PRO A 3 -8.40 -2.27 -11.92
CA PRO A 3 -7.10 -1.60 -11.80
C PRO A 3 -7.07 -0.46 -10.77
N GLU A 4 -8.16 0.29 -10.64
CA GLU A 4 -8.26 1.41 -9.68
C GLU A 4 -8.31 0.92 -8.23
N ASN A 5 -8.87 -0.27 -8.00
CA ASN A 5 -8.89 -0.87 -6.66
C ASN A 5 -7.51 -1.39 -6.27
N ILE A 6 -6.80 -2.05 -7.21
CA ILE A 6 -5.40 -2.44 -7.03
C ILE A 6 -4.56 -1.22 -6.68
N LYS A 7 -4.69 -0.15 -7.48
CA LYS A 7 -3.97 1.10 -7.27
C LYS A 7 -4.18 1.64 -5.85
N SER A 8 -5.43 1.78 -5.41
CA SER A 8 -5.68 2.33 -4.07
C SER A 8 -5.17 1.44 -2.92
N ILE A 9 -5.16 0.11 -3.07
CA ILE A 9 -4.50 -0.77 -2.09
C ILE A 9 -2.98 -0.57 -2.12
N SER A 10 -2.37 -0.48 -3.30
CA SER A 10 -0.94 -0.21 -3.44
C SER A 10 -0.52 1.12 -2.83
N GLU A 11 -1.35 2.16 -2.97
CA GLU A 11 -1.10 3.49 -2.37
C GLU A 11 -1.05 3.42 -0.83
N VAL A 12 -1.90 2.60 -0.19
CA VAL A 12 -1.86 2.35 1.26
C VAL A 12 -0.51 1.78 1.68
N LEU A 13 -0.04 0.74 0.99
CA LEU A 13 1.24 0.11 1.31
C LEU A 13 2.42 1.03 1.01
N ALA A 14 2.35 1.80 -0.08
CA ALA A 14 3.38 2.76 -0.45
C ALA A 14 3.57 3.85 0.61
N VAL A 15 2.47 4.32 1.24
CA VAL A 15 2.54 5.28 2.35
C VAL A 15 3.31 4.70 3.54
N LEU A 16 3.02 3.45 3.93
CA LEU A 16 3.69 2.82 5.07
C LEU A 16 5.18 2.63 4.81
N ILE A 17 5.55 2.19 3.61
CA ILE A 17 6.96 2.04 3.22
C ILE A 17 7.65 3.40 3.18
N ALA A 18 7.07 4.37 2.48
CA ALA A 18 7.72 5.66 2.30
C ALA A 18 7.87 6.42 3.62
N GLU A 19 6.91 6.32 4.54
CA GLU A 19 6.96 7.07 5.80
C GLU A 19 7.72 6.34 6.92
N ARG A 20 7.60 5.01 6.99
CA ARG A 20 8.08 4.22 8.13
C ARG A 20 9.04 3.09 7.79
N ASP A 21 9.41 2.94 6.51
CA ASP A 21 10.25 1.84 6.03
C ASP A 21 9.62 0.45 6.28
N GLU A 22 8.29 0.38 6.34
CA GLU A 22 7.53 -0.83 6.65
C GLU A 22 7.28 -1.71 5.39
N TYR A 23 8.28 -2.49 4.97
CA TYR A 23 8.13 -3.45 3.84
C TYR A 23 7.34 -4.71 4.17
N THR A 24 7.09 -4.96 5.45
CA THR A 24 6.54 -6.22 5.95
C THR A 24 5.25 -6.65 5.26
N TYR A 25 4.37 -5.72 4.88
CA TYR A 25 3.09 -6.04 4.23
C TYR A 25 3.26 -6.47 2.77
N VAL A 26 4.20 -5.88 2.05
CA VAL A 26 4.55 -6.28 0.69
C VAL A 26 5.13 -7.69 0.68
N ASP A 27 6.02 -8.00 1.63
CA ASP A 27 6.61 -9.33 1.78
C ASP A 27 5.55 -10.36 2.14
N LYS A 28 4.74 -10.07 3.17
CA LYS A 28 3.64 -10.93 3.61
C LYS A 28 2.65 -11.25 2.48
N LEU A 29 2.31 -10.27 1.63
CA LEU A 29 1.42 -10.47 0.48
C LEU A 29 2.03 -11.32 -0.63
N GLY A 30 3.34 -11.21 -0.86
CA GLY A 30 4.07 -12.03 -1.82
C GLY A 30 4.01 -13.54 -1.49
N TYR A 31 3.85 -13.87 -0.20
CA TYR A 31 3.80 -15.26 0.28
C TYR A 31 2.42 -15.72 0.77
N ALA A 32 1.36 -14.93 0.60
CA ALA A 32 0.02 -15.29 1.06
C ALA A 32 -0.54 -16.50 0.28
N PRO A 33 -0.80 -17.66 0.92
CA PRO A 33 -1.26 -18.88 0.24
C PRO A 33 -2.79 -18.92 0.08
N SER A 34 -3.51 -18.01 0.74
CA SER A 34 -4.97 -17.93 0.74
C SER A 34 -5.44 -16.48 0.76
N ARG A 35 -6.66 -16.25 0.24
CA ARG A 35 -7.30 -14.94 0.24
C ARG A 35 -7.54 -14.41 1.66
N ASP A 36 -7.88 -15.29 2.60
CA ASP A 36 -8.13 -14.91 3.99
C ASP A 36 -6.85 -14.37 4.63
N LEU A 37 -5.70 -14.98 4.34
CA LEU A 37 -4.42 -14.50 4.85
C LEU A 37 -3.99 -13.21 4.17
N ALA A 38 -4.20 -13.07 2.86
CA ALA A 38 -3.95 -11.81 2.15
C ALA A 38 -4.79 -10.65 2.73
N ILE A 39 -6.09 -10.88 2.97
CA ILE A 39 -6.99 -9.91 3.59
C ILE A 39 -6.56 -9.60 5.03
N TYR A 40 -6.14 -10.60 5.80
CA TYR A 40 -5.62 -10.41 7.15
C TYR A 40 -4.42 -9.44 7.14
N TYR A 41 -3.47 -9.61 6.23
CA TYR A 41 -2.31 -8.73 6.10
C TYR A 41 -2.68 -7.31 5.63
N LEU A 42 -3.61 -7.18 4.69
CA LEU A 42 -4.12 -5.87 4.26
C LEU A 42 -4.85 -5.14 5.40
N ARG A 43 -5.56 -5.88 6.25
CA ARG A 43 -6.20 -5.32 7.44
C ARG A 43 -5.17 -4.83 8.46
N GLU A 44 -4.08 -5.57 8.69
CA GLU A 44 -2.97 -5.11 9.53
C GLU A 44 -2.36 -3.82 8.98
N ALA A 45 -2.10 -3.75 7.66
CA ALA A 45 -1.60 -2.55 7.00
C ALA A 45 -2.53 -1.35 7.20
N LEU A 46 -3.85 -1.53 7.01
CA LEU A 46 -4.83 -0.46 7.23
C LEU A 46 -4.86 0.02 8.67
N ARG A 47 -4.71 -0.87 9.65
CA ARG A 47 -4.62 -0.51 11.06
C ARG A 47 -3.37 0.31 11.35
N ASP A 48 -2.24 -0.04 10.75
CA ASP A 48 -0.99 0.70 10.94
C ASP A 48 -1.04 2.06 10.25
N LEU A 49 -1.69 2.15 9.09
CA LEU A 49 -2.01 3.41 8.43
C LEU A 49 -2.89 4.28 9.33
N HIS A 50 -3.93 3.72 9.95
CA HIS A 50 -4.77 4.46 10.91
C HIS A 50 -3.96 5.01 12.10
N SER A 51 -2.99 4.23 12.60
CA SER A 51 -2.08 4.67 13.66
C SER A 51 -1.23 5.84 13.19
N LEU A 52 -0.65 5.76 11.98
CA LEU A 52 0.15 6.83 11.36
C LEU A 52 -0.63 8.12 11.15
N ILE A 53 -1.86 8.02 10.62
CA ILE A 53 -2.73 9.19 10.41
C ILE A 53 -3.02 9.87 11.75
N ARG A 54 -3.33 9.07 12.78
CA ARG A 54 -3.73 9.59 14.10
C ARG A 54 -2.57 10.22 14.86
N SER A 55 -1.36 9.67 14.73
CA SER A 55 -0.20 10.21 15.43
C SER A 55 0.23 11.57 14.89
N GLY A 56 -0.20 11.93 13.66
CA GLY A 56 0.19 13.16 12.99
C GLY A 56 1.67 13.18 12.57
N SER A 57 2.37 12.05 12.69
CA SER A 57 3.82 11.90 12.49
C SER A 57 4.21 11.72 11.03
N ILE A 58 3.46 12.35 10.11
CA ILE A 58 3.81 12.31 8.69
C ILE A 58 4.70 13.54 8.43
N GLU A 59 5.94 13.30 8.05
CA GLU A 59 6.94 14.33 7.79
C GLU A 59 7.00 14.61 6.29
N LYS A 60 7.01 13.56 5.46
CA LYS A 60 7.25 13.66 4.02
C LYS A 60 6.04 14.27 3.30
N ARG A 61 6.26 15.39 2.61
CA ARG A 61 5.20 16.10 1.87
C ARG A 61 4.54 15.23 0.80
N GLY A 62 5.33 14.47 0.04
CA GLY A 62 4.80 13.56 -0.98
C GLY A 62 3.84 12.52 -0.40
N VAL A 63 4.16 12.00 0.79
CA VAL A 63 3.30 11.06 1.52
C VAL A 63 1.99 11.71 1.96
N LYS A 64 2.03 12.95 2.48
CA LYS A 64 0.81 13.72 2.82
C LYS A 64 -0.10 13.92 1.60
N GLU A 65 0.49 14.25 0.45
CA GLU A 65 -0.26 14.47 -0.79
C GLU A 65 -0.87 13.17 -1.30
N LEU A 66 -0.13 12.06 -1.27
CA LEU A 66 -0.65 10.75 -1.64
C LEU A 66 -1.81 10.33 -0.71
N LEU A 67 -1.62 10.45 0.60
CA LEU A 67 -2.62 10.06 1.60
C LEU A 67 -3.97 10.76 1.39
N ARG A 68 -3.96 12.04 1.01
CA ARG A 68 -5.19 12.81 0.71
C ARG A 68 -5.93 12.31 -0.54
N ARG A 69 -5.24 11.60 -1.43
CA ARG A 69 -5.78 11.12 -2.71
C ARG A 69 -6.22 9.66 -2.66
N ILE A 70 -5.83 8.91 -1.61
CA ILE A 70 -6.24 7.53 -1.43
C ILE A 70 -7.77 7.46 -1.39
N ARG A 71 -8.34 6.69 -2.32
CA ARG A 71 -9.78 6.42 -2.38
C ARG A 71 -10.11 5.20 -1.54
N PHE A 72 -10.46 5.41 -0.27
CA PHE A 72 -10.77 4.32 0.65
C PHE A 72 -11.99 3.49 0.24
N ASP A 73 -12.94 4.06 -0.51
CA ASP A 73 -14.04 3.30 -1.13
C ASP A 73 -13.52 2.25 -2.14
N ARG A 74 -12.41 2.54 -2.82
CA ARG A 74 -11.74 1.61 -3.75
C ARG A 74 -10.92 0.57 -3.02
N VAL A 75 -10.31 0.93 -1.90
CA VAL A 75 -9.67 -0.04 -1.00
C VAL A 75 -10.70 -1.08 -0.54
N GLU A 76 -11.86 -0.63 -0.05
CA GLU A 76 -12.92 -1.54 0.41
C GLU A 76 -13.42 -2.46 -0.71
N ARG A 77 -13.68 -1.91 -1.90
CA ARG A 77 -14.07 -2.73 -3.07
C ARG A 77 -12.98 -3.72 -3.47
N GLY A 78 -11.71 -3.31 -3.42
CA GLY A 78 -10.59 -4.20 -3.69
C GLY A 78 -10.48 -5.36 -2.71
N LEU A 79 -10.72 -5.12 -1.41
CA LEU A 79 -10.77 -6.19 -0.40
C LEU A 79 -11.90 -7.18 -0.69
N ARG A 80 -13.07 -6.69 -1.11
CA ARG A 80 -14.20 -7.55 -1.54
C ARG A 80 -13.83 -8.38 -2.77
N GLU A 81 -13.23 -7.77 -3.79
CA GLU A 81 -12.77 -8.48 -4.99
C GLU A 81 -11.74 -9.57 -4.64
N ILE A 82 -10.78 -9.30 -3.76
CA ILE A 82 -9.82 -10.32 -3.27
C ILE A 82 -10.54 -11.46 -2.55
N SER A 83 -11.57 -11.16 -1.76
CA SER A 83 -12.34 -12.17 -1.02
C SER A 83 -13.11 -13.13 -1.94
N GLU A 84 -13.40 -12.70 -3.17
CA GLU A 84 -14.13 -13.49 -4.16
C GLU A 84 -13.20 -14.38 -5.00
N ILE A 85 -11.89 -14.10 -5.02
CA ILE A 85 -10.90 -14.91 -5.74
C ILE A 85 -10.93 -16.35 -5.23
N ARG A 86 -11.04 -17.31 -6.16
CA ARG A 86 -11.03 -18.75 -5.87
C ARG A 86 -9.78 -19.43 -6.39
N ASP A 87 -9.18 -18.89 -7.44
CA ASP A 87 -7.98 -19.44 -8.05
C ASP A 87 -6.71 -18.91 -7.35
N ARG A 88 -5.82 -19.83 -6.99
CA ARG A 88 -4.57 -19.48 -6.28
C ARG A 88 -3.59 -18.76 -7.19
N LYS A 89 -3.62 -19.02 -8.50
CA LYS A 89 -2.76 -18.32 -9.46
C LYS A 89 -3.24 -16.88 -9.62
N GLU A 90 -4.53 -16.65 -9.80
CA GLU A 90 -5.12 -15.30 -9.81
C GLU A 90 -4.80 -14.53 -8.53
N LEU A 91 -4.95 -15.15 -7.35
CA LEU A 91 -4.60 -14.50 -6.08
C LEU A 91 -3.14 -14.04 -6.08
N ARG A 92 -2.22 -14.92 -6.49
CA ARG A 92 -0.79 -14.61 -6.54
C ARG A 92 -0.48 -13.48 -7.52
N GLU A 93 -1.11 -13.47 -8.68
CA GLU A 93 -0.93 -12.41 -9.68
C GLU A 93 -1.40 -11.06 -9.12
N VAL A 94 -2.57 -11.04 -8.47
CA VAL A 94 -3.13 -9.85 -7.84
C VAL A 94 -2.24 -9.33 -6.71
N THR A 95 -1.84 -10.18 -5.76
CA THR A 95 -1.00 -9.75 -4.63
C THR A 95 0.38 -9.31 -5.09
N SER A 96 0.96 -9.99 -6.09
CA SER A 96 2.23 -9.56 -6.70
C SER A 96 2.11 -8.19 -7.34
N LEU A 97 1.03 -7.91 -8.07
CA LEU A 97 0.83 -6.62 -8.71
C LEU A 97 0.61 -5.51 -7.69
N ILE A 98 -0.15 -5.77 -6.62
CA ILE A 98 -0.30 -4.82 -5.50
C ILE A 98 1.06 -4.48 -4.89
N SER A 99 1.87 -5.50 -4.60
CA SER A 99 3.21 -5.39 -4.04
C SER A 99 4.18 -4.62 -4.94
N SER A 100 4.23 -4.96 -6.23
CA SER A 100 5.10 -4.27 -7.21
C SER A 100 4.72 -2.80 -7.37
N ASN A 101 3.43 -2.49 -7.46
CA ASN A 101 2.95 -1.11 -7.55
C ASN A 101 3.29 -0.31 -6.28
N ALA A 102 3.13 -0.92 -5.10
CA ALA A 102 3.46 -0.27 -3.83
C ALA A 102 4.95 0.09 -3.75
N LEU A 103 5.85 -0.84 -4.11
CA LEU A 103 7.29 -0.62 -4.17
C LEU A 103 7.68 0.47 -5.18
N SER A 104 7.07 0.46 -6.37
CA SER A 104 7.34 1.48 -7.39
C SER A 104 6.91 2.87 -6.94
N LEU A 105 5.74 2.97 -6.29
CA LEU A 105 5.21 4.24 -5.78
C LEU A 105 6.05 4.74 -4.61
N SER A 106 6.39 3.88 -3.64
CA SER A 106 7.20 4.28 -2.50
C SER A 106 8.59 4.75 -2.90
N ALA A 107 9.23 4.08 -3.87
CA ALA A 107 10.53 4.50 -4.40
C ALA A 107 10.49 5.92 -4.98
N SER A 108 9.40 6.26 -5.67
CA SER A 108 9.21 7.62 -6.22
C SER A 108 9.04 8.66 -5.10
N LEU A 109 8.25 8.36 -4.07
CA LEU A 109 8.05 9.24 -2.90
C LEU A 109 9.34 9.45 -2.11
N ILE A 110 10.13 8.39 -1.92
CA ILE A 110 11.42 8.45 -1.22
C ILE A 110 12.38 9.33 -2.02
N ARG A 111 12.49 9.12 -3.34
CA ARG A 111 13.35 9.93 -4.21
C ARG A 111 12.97 11.42 -4.17
N GLU A 112 11.68 11.73 -4.29
CA GLU A 112 11.19 13.11 -4.23
C GLU A 112 11.49 13.79 -2.89
N SER A 113 11.50 13.03 -1.79
CA SER A 113 11.84 13.56 -0.46
C SER A 113 13.33 13.89 -0.36
N GLN A 114 14.20 13.00 -0.86
CA GLN A 114 15.65 13.21 -0.86
C GLN A 114 16.11 14.34 -1.80
N GLU A 115 15.45 14.53 -2.95
CA GLU A 115 15.78 15.62 -3.87
C GLU A 115 15.47 17.00 -3.28
N LYS A 116 14.42 17.10 -2.45
CA LYS A 116 14.04 18.35 -1.78
C LYS A 116 14.97 18.69 -0.63
N GLU A 117 15.38 17.69 0.16
CA GLU A 117 16.38 17.89 1.22
C GLU A 117 17.71 18.41 0.67
N LYS A 118 18.15 17.93 -0.51
CA LYS A 118 19.38 18.39 -1.19
C LYS A 118 19.29 19.74 -1.88
N GLY A 119 18.07 20.22 -2.18
CA GLY A 119 17.84 21.53 -2.81
C GLY A 119 17.73 22.68 -1.80
N GLU A 120 17.69 22.35 -0.51
CA GLU A 120 17.64 23.30 0.62
C GLU A 120 19.00 23.48 1.33
N GLU A 121 20.05 22.77 0.87
CA GLU A 121 21.47 22.96 1.25
C GLU A 121 22.20 23.92 0.28
#